data_AF-A0A7Y5LEG0-F1
#
_entry.id   AF-A0A7Y5LEG0-F1
#
_cell.length_a   1.000
_cell.length_b   1.000
_cell.length_c   1.000
_cell.angle_alpha   90.00
_cell.angle_beta   90.00
_cell.angle_gamma   90.00
#
_symmetry.space_group_name_H-M   'P 1'
#
loop_
_entity.id
_entity.type
_entity.pdbx_description
1 polymer ?
#
loop_
_entity_poly.entity_id
_entity_poly.type
_entity_poly.pdbx_seq_one_letter_code
_entity_poly.pdbx_strand_id
1 'polypeptide(L)'
;MRKPGPRRDIPPPLELECLKVLWSTGESNVKTVRDALMKDRVLAYTTVMTVLDRLAKRGGVSRRKIGRAFVYSPLLSREALRKAAVAELVESYFDGSEDALVKYLTDSDTTAPEVTASGWQEEHLDTVLL
;
A
#
# COMPACT_ATOMS: atom_id res chain seq x y z
N MET A 1 18.03 -13.65 12.12
CA MET A 1 17.65 -12.28 11.69
C MET A 1 17.11 -12.38 10.27
N ARG A 2 15.89 -11.91 9.97
CA ARG A 2 15.39 -11.90 8.57
C ARG A 2 16.22 -10.91 7.75
N LYS A 3 16.83 -11.40 6.66
CA LYS A 3 17.48 -10.55 5.65
C LYS A 3 16.42 -9.56 5.13
N PRO A 4 16.70 -8.25 5.01
CA PRO A 4 15.73 -7.32 4.45
C PRO A 4 15.43 -7.79 3.01
N GLY A 5 14.15 -8.05 2.73
CA GLY A 5 13.69 -8.33 1.37
C GLY A 5 13.97 -7.14 0.45
N PRO A 6 13.86 -7.31 -0.87
CA PRO A 6 14.05 -6.22 -1.82
C PRO A 6 13.21 -5.00 -1.39
N ARG A 7 13.79 -3.80 -1.51
CA ARG A 7 13.06 -2.56 -1.24
C ARG A 7 11.91 -2.51 -2.23
N ARG A 8 10.70 -2.81 -1.77
CA ARG A 8 9.49 -2.50 -2.54
C ARG A 8 9.38 -0.98 -2.60
N ASP A 9 9.39 -0.41 -3.80
CA ASP A 9 9.24 1.03 -3.98
C ASP A 9 7.85 1.49 -3.53
N ILE A 10 6.84 0.63 -3.70
CA ILE A 10 5.49 0.86 -3.21
C ILE A 10 5.26 0.21 -1.82
N PRO A 11 4.85 0.99 -0.79
CA PRO A 11 4.51 0.47 0.52
C PRO A 11 3.21 -0.36 0.46
N PRO A 12 3.09 -1.45 1.24
CA PRO A 12 1.85 -2.20 1.41
C PRO A 12 0.67 -1.30 1.83
N PRO A 13 -0.59 -1.73 1.62
CA PRO A 13 -1.78 -0.89 1.84
C PRO A 13 -1.80 -0.18 3.20
N LEU A 14 -1.57 -0.91 4.31
CA LEU A 14 -1.59 -0.32 5.64
C LEU A 14 -0.40 0.62 5.92
N GLU A 15 0.76 0.37 5.31
CA GLU A 15 1.91 1.29 5.38
C GLU A 15 1.60 2.59 4.63
N LEU A 16 0.99 2.49 3.44
CA LEU A 16 0.53 3.63 2.66
C LEU A 16 -0.53 4.44 3.41
N GLU A 17 -1.50 3.79 4.03
CA GLU A 17 -2.52 4.46 4.83
C GLU A 17 -1.92 5.21 6.03
N CYS A 18 -0.95 4.63 6.73
CA CYS A 18 -0.23 5.32 7.81
C CYS A 18 0.52 6.56 7.28
N LEU A 19 1.19 6.46 6.12
CA LEU A 19 1.83 7.60 5.47
C LEU A 19 0.83 8.70 5.09
N LYS A 20 -0.34 8.33 4.54
CA LYS A 20 -1.41 9.27 4.19
C LYS A 20 -1.89 10.06 5.40
N VAL A 21 -2.06 9.41 6.55
CA VAL A 21 -2.40 10.09 7.80
C VAL A 21 -1.27 11.03 8.22
N LEU A 22 -0.02 10.60 8.21
CA LEU A 22 1.12 11.45 8.57
C LEU A 22 1.30 12.65 7.63
N TRP A 23 0.96 12.52 6.34
CA TRP A 23 0.96 13.65 5.42
C TRP A 23 -0.14 14.67 5.72
N SER A 24 -1.28 14.25 6.27
CA SER A 24 -2.37 15.15 6.61
C SER A 24 -2.23 15.75 8.01
N THR A 25 -1.71 15.00 8.97
CA THR A 25 -1.58 15.44 10.37
C THR A 25 -0.19 15.98 10.73
N GLY A 26 0.80 15.79 9.87
CA GLY A 26 2.20 16.07 10.18
C GLY A 26 2.77 15.07 11.19
N GLU A 27 3.65 15.54 12.06
CA GLU A 27 4.22 14.70 13.12
C GLU A 27 3.12 14.19 14.07
N SER A 28 3.05 12.88 14.29
CA SER A 28 1.97 12.29 15.10
C SER A 28 2.40 11.02 15.82
N ASN A 29 1.71 10.71 16.93
CA ASN A 29 1.93 9.47 17.69
C ASN A 29 1.05 8.32 17.16
N VAL A 30 1.33 7.10 17.63
CA VAL A 30 0.60 5.88 17.23
C VAL A 30 -0.90 5.99 17.48
N LYS A 31 -1.32 6.61 18.59
CA LYS A 31 -2.74 6.77 18.95
C LYS A 31 -3.44 7.66 17.92
N THR A 32 -2.88 8.83 17.61
CA THR A 32 -3.42 9.74 16.60
C THR A 32 -3.54 9.06 15.23
N VAL A 33 -2.49 8.36 14.80
CA VAL A 33 -2.53 7.64 13.52
C VAL A 33 -3.60 6.56 13.53
N ARG A 34 -3.66 5.74 14.57
CA ARG A 34 -4.68 4.69 14.71
C ARG A 34 -6.09 5.26 14.71
N ASP A 35 -6.34 6.30 15.49
CA ASP A 35 -7.67 6.90 15.63
C ASP A 35 -8.13 7.49 14.29
N ALA A 36 -7.23 8.05 13.47
CA ALA A 36 -7.53 8.48 12.11
C ALA A 36 -7.85 7.33 11.14
N LEU A 37 -7.21 6.16 11.31
CA LEU A 37 -7.44 4.96 10.50
C LEU A 37 -8.69 4.16 10.92
N MET A 38 -9.26 4.46 12.09
CA MET A 38 -10.40 3.73 12.66
C MET A 38 -11.77 4.15 12.10
N LYS A 39 -11.81 5.10 11.15
CA LYS A 39 -13.08 5.58 10.58
C LYS A 39 -13.93 4.46 9.98
N ASP A 40 -13.28 3.49 9.33
CA ASP A 40 -13.97 2.44 8.57
C ASP A 40 -13.67 1.01 9.08
N ARG A 41 -12.85 0.85 10.14
CA ARG A 41 -12.48 -0.46 10.70
C ARG A 41 -11.85 -0.38 12.10
N VAL A 42 -11.81 -1.51 12.81
CA VAL A 42 -11.10 -1.63 14.09
C VAL A 42 -9.65 -2.08 13.88
N LEU A 43 -8.69 -1.37 14.46
CA LEU A 43 -7.26 -1.72 14.42
C LEU A 43 -6.64 -1.79 15.82
N ALA A 44 -5.90 -2.86 16.12
CA ALA A 44 -5.12 -2.91 17.35
C ALA A 44 -4.01 -1.84 17.34
N TYR A 45 -3.75 -1.24 18.52
CA TYR A 45 -2.67 -0.26 18.69
C TYR A 45 -1.31 -0.80 18.27
N THR A 46 -1.02 -2.05 18.65
CA THR A 46 0.23 -2.74 18.33
C THR A 46 0.40 -2.99 16.83
N THR A 47 -0.69 -3.12 16.08
CA THR A 47 -0.65 -3.22 14.61
C THR A 47 -0.11 -1.93 14.00
N VAL A 48 -0.70 -0.79 14.36
CA VAL A 48 -0.25 0.53 13.87
C VAL A 48 1.18 0.82 14.34
N MET A 49 1.50 0.49 15.60
CA MET A 49 2.87 0.62 16.13
C MET A 49 3.88 -0.18 15.30
N THR A 50 3.57 -1.45 14.99
CA THR A 50 4.45 -2.33 14.22
C THR A 50 4.62 -1.85 12.78
N VAL A 51 3.57 -1.28 12.19
CA VAL A 51 3.60 -0.69 10.84
C VAL A 51 4.48 0.56 10.82
N LEU A 52 4.29 1.47 11.76
CA LEU A 52 5.11 2.68 11.88
C LEU A 52 6.59 2.35 12.17
N ASP A 53 6.86 1.34 13.00
CA ASP A 53 8.22 0.86 13.25
C ASP A 53 8.86 0.24 12.00
N ARG A 54 8.09 -0.45 11.16
CA ARG A 54 8.57 -0.95 9.86
C ARG A 54 8.87 0.19 8.89
N LEU A 55 7.98 1.17 8.78
CA LEU A 55 8.21 2.36 7.97
C LEU A 55 9.47 3.12 8.44
N ALA A 56 9.69 3.23 9.75
CA ALA A 56 10.87 3.89 10.30
C ALA A 56 12.16 3.13 9.93
N LYS A 57 12.16 1.81 10.07
CA LYS A 57 13.29 0.95 9.68
C LYS A 57 13.61 1.02 8.19
N ARG A 58 12.59 1.27 7.35
CA ARG A 58 12.74 1.41 5.89
C ARG A 58 13.05 2.84 5.44
N GLY A 59 13.08 3.81 6.36
CA GLY A 59 13.33 5.22 6.04
C GLY A 59 12.13 5.98 5.46
N GLY A 60 10.92 5.41 5.51
CA GLY A 60 9.70 6.10 5.06
C GLY A 60 9.22 7.18 6.05
N VAL A 61 9.56 7.02 7.33
CA VAL A 61 9.27 7.97 8.41
C VAL A 61 10.46 8.09 9.35
N SER A 62 10.60 9.21 10.04
CA SER A 62 11.48 9.34 11.20
C SER A 62 10.69 9.02 12.46
N ARG A 63 11.41 8.68 13.54
CA ARG A 63 10.82 8.37 14.84
C ARG A 63 11.65 9.01 15.94
N ARG A 64 10.99 9.67 16.88
CA ARG A 64 11.63 10.16 18.11
C ARG A 64 10.76 9.87 19.34
N LYS A 65 11.40 9.73 20.49
CA LYS A 65 10.74 9.45 21.76
C LYS A 65 10.36 10.76 22.45
N ILE A 66 9.12 10.89 22.89
CA ILE A 66 8.63 11.99 23.73
C ILE A 66 7.99 11.36 24.98
N GLY A 67 8.65 11.52 26.13
CA GLY A 67 8.25 10.86 27.37
C GLY A 67 8.18 9.34 27.21
N ARG A 68 6.97 8.78 27.29
CA ARG A 68 6.72 7.33 27.16
C ARG A 68 6.21 6.92 25.77
N ALA A 69 6.00 7.87 24.86
CA ALA A 69 5.45 7.62 23.53
C ALA A 69 6.49 7.87 22.44
N PHE A 70 6.24 7.32 21.25
CA PHE A 70 6.95 7.67 20.03
C PHE A 70 6.07 8.54 19.15
N VAL A 71 6.68 9.56 18.57
CA VAL A 71 6.10 10.34 17.48
C VAL A 71 6.85 10.03 16.19
N TYR A 72 6.13 10.08 15.08
CA TYR A 72 6.60 9.76 13.75
C TYR A 72 6.34 10.93 12.83
N SER A 73 7.32 11.24 11.98
CA SER A 73 7.21 12.28 10.95
C SER A 73 7.50 11.67 9.58
N PRO A 74 6.71 11.99 8.54
CA PRO A 74 6.94 11.44 7.21
C PRO A 74 8.28 11.94 6.65
N LEU A 75 9.10 11.02 6.14
CA LEU A 75 10.31 11.33 5.38
C LEU A 75 10.08 11.14 3.88
N LEU A 76 9.26 10.15 3.52
CA LEU A 76 8.82 9.95 2.15
C LEU A 76 7.71 10.96 1.81
N SER A 77 7.94 11.76 0.77
CA SER A 77 6.93 12.72 0.30
C SER A 77 5.83 12.03 -0.52
N ARG A 78 4.64 12.62 -0.52
CA ARG A 78 3.51 12.14 -1.33
C ARG A 78 3.84 12.13 -2.82
N GLU A 79 4.59 13.12 -3.28
CA GLU A 79 5.00 13.25 -4.68
C GLU A 79 6.03 12.21 -5.08
N ALA A 80 7.05 11.98 -4.25
CA ALA A 80 8.05 10.95 -4.50
C ALA A 80 7.40 9.56 -4.62
N LEU A 81 6.46 9.25 -3.72
CA LEU A 81 5.75 7.98 -3.81
C LEU A 81 4.85 7.89 -5.05
N ARG A 82 4.15 8.98 -5.41
CA ARG A 82 3.33 9.02 -6.62
C ARG A 82 4.18 8.75 -7.87
N LYS A 83 5.34 9.41 -7.98
CA LYS A 83 6.25 9.23 -9.10
C LYS A 83 6.74 7.78 -9.20
N ALA A 84 7.15 7.18 -8.07
CA ALA A 84 7.56 5.78 -8.02
C ALA A 84 6.42 4.83 -8.45
N ALA A 85 5.20 5.06 -7.97
CA ALA A 85 4.06 4.23 -8.32
C ALA A 85 3.69 4.31 -9.81
N VAL A 86 3.72 5.51 -10.41
CA VAL A 86 3.49 5.68 -11.84
C VAL A 86 4.59 5.02 -12.67
N ALA A 87 5.86 5.19 -12.26
CA ALA A 87 6.97 4.54 -12.95
C ALA A 87 6.85 3.00 -12.95
N GLU A 88 6.51 2.41 -11.80
CA GLU A 88 6.29 0.95 -11.70
C GLU A 88 5.10 0.48 -12.56
N LEU A 89 4.01 1.26 -12.61
CA LEU A 89 2.85 0.98 -13.46
C LEU A 89 3.22 1.00 -14.95
N VAL A 90 3.94 2.04 -15.38
CA VAL A 90 4.37 2.21 -16.78
C VAL A 90 5.29 1.06 -17.19
N GLU A 91 6.27 0.73 -16.35
CA GLU A 91 7.20 -0.38 -16.60
C GLU A 91 6.48 -1.74 -16.66
N SER A 92 5.51 -1.96 -15.77
CA SER A 92 4.90 -3.29 -15.62
C SER A 92 3.73 -3.57 -16.57
N TYR A 93 3.04 -2.53 -17.05
CA TYR A 93 1.78 -2.68 -17.80
C TYR A 93 1.77 -1.95 -19.16
N PHE A 94 2.73 -1.07 -19.41
CA PHE A 94 2.82 -0.27 -20.64
C PHE A 94 4.19 -0.41 -21.32
N ASP A 95 4.96 -1.45 -20.98
CA ASP A 95 6.28 -1.74 -21.55
C ASP A 95 7.23 -0.52 -21.53
N GLY A 96 7.14 0.31 -20.49
CA GLY A 96 7.97 1.51 -20.36
C GLY A 96 7.45 2.75 -21.12
N SER A 97 6.30 2.66 -21.80
CA SER A 97 5.75 3.76 -22.61
C SER A 97 4.79 4.66 -21.82
N GLU A 98 5.25 5.87 -21.47
CA GLU A 98 4.41 6.90 -20.87
C GLU A 98 3.30 7.37 -21.84
N ASP A 99 3.60 7.47 -23.13
CA ASP A 99 2.62 7.86 -24.16
C ASP A 99 1.47 6.85 -24.27
N ALA A 100 1.76 5.56 -24.12
CA ALA A 100 0.73 4.53 -24.11
C ALA A 100 -0.21 4.65 -22.90
N LEU A 101 0.34 5.00 -21.72
CA LEU A 101 -0.47 5.30 -20.53
C LEU A 101 -1.36 6.52 -20.75
N VAL A 102 -0.79 7.62 -21.28
CA VAL A 102 -1.55 8.85 -21.57
C VAL A 102 -2.68 8.56 -22.55
N LYS A 103 -2.38 7.86 -23.65
CA LYS A 103 -3.38 7.48 -24.65
C LYS A 103 -4.49 6.63 -24.05
N TYR A 104 -4.15 5.65 -23.21
CA TYR A 104 -5.14 4.82 -22.52
C TYR A 104 -6.07 5.65 -21.64
N LEU A 105 -5.53 6.60 -20.86
CA LEU A 105 -6.32 7.47 -19.98
C LEU A 105 -7.22 8.45 -20.74
N THR A 106 -6.83 8.87 -21.95
CA THR A 106 -7.64 9.76 -22.80
C THR A 106 -8.68 9.03 -23.63
N ASP A 107 -8.38 7.79 -24.05
CA ASP A 107 -9.30 6.97 -24.86
C ASP A 107 -10.35 6.24 -23.98
N SER A 108 -10.07 6.05 -22.68
CA SER A 108 -10.99 5.36 -21.77
C SER A 108 -12.14 6.27 -21.29
N ASP A 109 -13.30 6.21 -21.94
CA ASP A 109 -14.58 6.35 -21.23
C ASP A 109 -14.70 5.13 -20.30
N THR A 110 -14.62 5.34 -18.99
CA THR A 110 -14.44 4.26 -18.01
C THR A 110 -15.64 3.30 -17.99
N THR A 111 -15.51 2.14 -18.63
CA THR A 111 -16.23 0.90 -18.26
C THR A 111 -15.20 -0.10 -17.74
N ALA A 112 -15.37 -0.50 -16.48
CA ALA A 112 -14.55 -1.54 -15.87
C ALA A 112 -14.68 -2.84 -16.68
N PRO A 113 -13.60 -3.62 -16.84
CA PRO A 113 -13.66 -4.87 -17.61
C PRO A 113 -14.63 -5.85 -16.95
N GLU A 114 -15.57 -6.34 -17.76
CA GLU A 114 -16.37 -7.52 -17.46
C GLU A 114 -15.42 -8.71 -17.31
N VAL A 115 -15.25 -9.19 -16.08
CA VAL A 115 -14.49 -10.42 -15.82
C VAL A 115 -15.34 -11.58 -16.33
N THR A 116 -15.12 -12.00 -17.58
CA THR A 116 -15.63 -13.28 -18.05
C THR A 116 -14.82 -14.37 -17.37
N ALA A 117 -15.34 -14.89 -16.26
CA ALA A 117 -14.87 -16.13 -15.66
C ALA A 117 -15.18 -17.29 -16.62
N SER A 118 -14.34 -17.47 -17.63
CA SER A 118 -14.38 -18.66 -18.47
C SER A 118 -13.62 -19.79 -17.76
N GLY A 119 -14.38 -20.76 -17.25
CA GLY A 119 -13.93 -22.15 -17.14
C GLY A 119 -13.40 -22.61 -15.79
N TRP A 120 -14.29 -22.79 -14.81
CA TRP A 120 -14.17 -23.96 -13.93
C TRP A 120 -15.23 -24.96 -14.39
N GLN A 121 -14.85 -25.87 -15.28
CA GLN A 121 -15.65 -27.07 -15.50
C GLN A 121 -15.48 -27.93 -14.24
N GLU A 122 -16.59 -28.18 -13.54
CA GLU A 122 -16.69 -29.20 -12.51
C GLU A 122 -16.25 -30.54 -13.13
N GLU A 123 -15.02 -30.95 -12.87
CA GLU A 123 -14.66 -32.35 -12.98
C GLU A 123 -15.50 -33.11 -11.95
N HIS A 124 -16.55 -33.73 -12.48
CA HIS A 124 -17.39 -34.72 -11.84
C HIS A 124 -16.49 -35.75 -11.15
N LEU A 125 -16.32 -35.66 -9.83
CA LEU A 125 -15.71 -36.73 -9.06
C LEU A 125 -16.74 -37.86 -8.98
N ASP A 126 -16.69 -38.77 -9.95
CA ASP A 126 -17.42 -40.03 -9.92
C ASP A 126 -17.04 -40.81 -8.65
N THR A 127 -17.87 -40.66 -7.62
CA THR A 127 -17.77 -41.39 -6.36
C THR A 127 -18.40 -42.77 -6.55
N VAL A 128 -17.87 -43.61 -7.46
CA VAL A 128 -18.13 -45.05 -7.49
C VAL A 128 -16.95 -45.77 -8.15
N LEU A 129 -15.92 -46.14 -7.37
CA LEU A 129 -15.11 -47.36 -7.51
C LEU A 129 -13.90 -47.33 -6.56
N LEU A 130 -14.14 -47.66 -5.29
CA LEU A 130 -13.37 -48.54 -4.38
C LEU A 130 -13.79 -48.31 -2.93
#